data_AF-A0A9X8YQK7-F1
#
_entry.id   AF-A0A9X8YQK7-F1
#
_cell.length_a   1.000
_cell.length_b   1.000
_cell.length_c   1.000
_cell.angle_alpha   90.00
_cell.angle_beta   90.00
_cell.angle_gamma   90.00
#
_symmetry.space_group_name_H-M   'P 1'
#
loop_
_entity.id
_entity.type
_entity.pdbx_description
1 polymer ?
#
loop_
_entity_poly.entity_id
_entity_poly.type
_entity_poly.pdbx_seq_one_letter_code
_entity_poly.pdbx_strand_id
1 'polypeptide(L)' 'AGGRVWREADINYQCGRRGADRLLYSSDGLIFVTRDHYKNFIRVE' A
#
# COMPACT_ATOMS: atom_id res chain seq x y z
N ALA A 1 -9.58 -8.00 -20.25
CA ALA A 1 -9.30 -8.02 -18.79
C ALA A 1 -7.84 -8.40 -18.61
N GLY A 2 -6.92 -7.54 -18.19
CA GLY A 2 -6.99 -6.22 -17.59
C GLY A 2 -5.75 -6.15 -16.74
N GLY A 3 -4.59 -5.96 -17.38
CA GLY A 3 -3.23 -6.19 -16.85
C GLY A 3 -2.80 -5.24 -15.73
N ARG A 4 -3.72 -4.89 -14.84
CA ARG A 4 -3.45 -4.12 -13.64
C ARG A 4 -2.65 -4.99 -12.67
N VAL A 5 -1.41 -4.59 -12.43
CA VAL A 5 -0.51 -5.22 -11.46
C VAL A 5 -0.43 -4.34 -10.24
N TRP A 6 -0.57 -4.93 -9.06
CA TRP A 6 -0.40 -4.23 -7.78
C TRP A 6 0.98 -4.51 -7.20
N ARG A 7 1.55 -3.48 -6.60
CA ARG A 7 2.80 -3.54 -5.83
C ARG A 7 2.61 -2.83 -4.51
N GLU A 8 3.45 -3.17 -3.54
CA GLU A 8 3.41 -2.57 -2.21
C GLU A 8 4.77 -2.09 -1.74
N ALA A 9 4.75 -1.16 -0.78
CA ALA A 9 5.93 -0.70 -0.05
C ALA A 9 5.60 -0.44 1.41
N ASP A 10 6.56 -0.73 2.30
CA ASP A 10 6.48 -0.27 3.69
C ASP A 10 6.65 1.25 3.74
N ILE A 11 5.77 1.90 4.50
CA ILE A 11 5.87 3.33 4.79
C ILE A 11 5.99 3.53 6.30
N ASN A 12 6.55 4.66 6.73
CA ASN A 12 6.82 4.98 8.13
C ASN A 12 7.73 3.97 8.86
N TYR A 13 8.49 3.16 8.14
CA TYR A 13 9.39 2.18 8.73
C TYR A 13 10.66 2.84 9.28
N GLN A 14 11.01 2.55 10.53
CA GLN A 14 12.16 3.09 11.24
C GLN A 14 13.05 1.97 11.82
N CYS A 15 13.44 1.01 10.98
CA CYS A 15 14.25 -0.16 11.34
C CYS A 15 13.57 -1.10 12.37
N GLY A 16 14.15 -2.29 12.59
CA GLY A 16 13.61 -3.30 13.51
C GLY A 16 12.47 -4.13 12.92
N ARG A 17 11.36 -4.28 13.66
CA ARG A 17 10.20 -5.03 13.17
C ARG A 17 9.34 -4.14 12.27
N ARG A 18 8.93 -4.67 11.12
CA ARG A 18 8.01 -3.99 10.20
C ARG A 18 6.70 -3.62 10.91
N GLY A 19 6.21 -2.41 10.65
CA GLY A 19 4.93 -1.91 11.15
C GLY A 19 3.72 -2.47 10.39
N ALA A 20 2.55 -1.86 10.59
CA ALA A 20 1.31 -2.22 9.91
C ALA A 20 1.05 -1.38 8.64
N ASP A 21 1.77 -0.26 8.48
CA ASP A 21 1.53 0.72 7.43
C ASP A 21 2.08 0.26 6.09
N ARG A 22 1.28 0.37 5.03
CA ARG A 22 1.68 0.02 3.65
C ARG A 22 1.10 1.00 2.65
N LEU A 23 1.91 1.32 1.64
CA LEU A 23 1.47 1.94 0.39
C LEU A 23 1.21 0.85 -0.64
N LEU A 24 0.08 0.91 -1.32
CA LEU A 24 -0.24 0.07 -2.47
C LEU A 24 -0.41 0.95 -3.70
N TYR A 25 0.25 0.57 -4.80
CA TYR A 25 0.13 1.28 -6.06
C TYR A 25 -0.08 0.30 -7.21
N SER A 26 -0.94 0.69 -8.14
CA SER A 26 -1.23 -0.11 -9.33
C SER A 26 -0.42 0.35 -10.53
N SER A 27 -0.28 -0.55 -11.51
CA SER A 27 0.37 -0.25 -12.79
C SER A 27 -0.35 0.82 -13.62
N ASP A 28 -1.59 1.15 -13.29
CA ASP A 28 -2.39 2.22 -13.92
C ASP A 28 -2.59 3.44 -13.01
N GLY A 29 -1.77 3.58 -11.96
CA GLY A 29 -1.63 4.82 -11.19
C GLY A 29 -2.62 5.02 -10.04
N LEU A 30 -3.39 4.00 -9.67
CA LEU A 30 -4.18 4.05 -8.44
C LEU A 30 -3.27 3.90 -7.23
N ILE A 31 -3.50 4.71 -6.20
CA ILE A 31 -2.70 4.73 -4.98
C ILE A 31 -3.61 4.57 -3.76
N PHE A 32 -3.23 3.67 -2.85
CA PHE A 32 -3.94 3.39 -1.61
C PHE A 32 -2.95 3.26 -0.45
N VAL A 33 -3.43 3.55 0.76
CA VAL A 33 -2.69 3.33 2.01
C VAL A 33 -3.53 2.49 2.95
N THR A 34 -2.88 1.54 3.63
CA THR A 34 -3.43 0.86 4.81
C THR A 34 -2.57 1.18 6.03
N ARG A 35 -3.20 1.33 7.20
CA ARG A 35 -2.54 1.58 8.49
C ARG A 35 -2.82 0.48 9.53
N ASP A 36 -3.56 -0.54 9.12
CA ASP A 36 -4.08 -1.59 10.00
C ASP A 36 -3.80 -2.98 9.43
N HIS A 37 -2.69 -3.10 8.69
CA HIS A 37 -2.21 -4.35 8.12
C HIS A 37 -3.24 -4.96 7.15
N TYR A 38 -3.61 -4.18 6.13
CA TYR A 38 -4.47 -4.56 5.00
C TYR A 38 -5.95 -4.80 5.35
N LYS A 39 -6.43 -4.37 6.53
CA LYS A 39 -7.86 -4.52 6.88
C LYS A 39 -8.70 -3.44 6.22
N ASN A 40 -8.22 -2.20 6.23
CA ASN A 40 -8.87 -1.07 5.59
C ASN A 40 -7.90 -0.33 4.66
N PHE A 41 -8.44 0.20 3.57
CA PHE A 41 -7.70 0.92 2.54
C PHE A 41 -8.27 2.32 2.36
N ILE A 42 -7.40 3.31 2.44
CA ILE A 42 -7.70 4.70 2.18
C ILE A 42 -7.13 5.01 0.80
N ARG A 43 -7.99 5.43 -0.14
CA ARG A 43 -7.54 5.90 -1.45
C ARG A 43 -6.84 7.24 -1.27
N VAL A 44 -5.68 7.39 -1.90
CA VAL A 44 -4.97 8.67 -1.99
C VAL A 44 -5.34 9.28 -3.34
N GLU A 45 -5.81 10.53 -3.31
CA GLU A 45 -6.08 11.35 -4.50
C GLU A 45 -4.84 12.18 -4.87
#